data_AF-A0A7W5ZJF4-F1
#
_entry.id   AF-A0A7W5ZJF4-F1
#
_cell.length_a   1.000
_cell.length_b   1.000
_cell.length_c   1.000
_cell.angle_alpha   90.00
_cell.angle_beta   90.00
_cell.angle_gamma   90.00
#
_symmetry.space_group_name_H-M   'P 1'
#
loop_
_entity.id
_entity.type
_entity.pdbx_description
1 polymer ?
#
loop_
_entity_poly.entity_id
_entity_poly.type
_entity_poly.pdbx_seq_one_letter_code
_entity_poly.pdbx_strand_id
1 'polypeptide(L)' 'MKKTLDNWQLWLMASLTLGLAPFLPEPHIVGKIRWILGGAVGMKAIDWFDFVLHGTPWLLFIRALVIKIARK' A
#
# COMPACT_ATOMS: atom_id res chain seq x y z
N MET A 1 -0.04 7.12 -19.44
CA MET A 1 0.27 6.11 -18.39
C MET A 1 1.52 6.44 -17.55
N LYS A 2 2.73 6.61 -18.12
CA LYS A 2 3.94 6.93 -17.32
C LYS A 2 3.78 8.16 -16.40
N LYS A 3 3.11 9.22 -16.90
CA LYS A 3 2.83 10.45 -16.12
C LYS A 3 2.04 10.20 -14.83
N THR A 4 1.15 9.21 -14.80
CA THR A 4 0.37 8.85 -13.61
C THR A 4 1.21 8.02 -12.64
N LEU A 5 1.96 7.04 -13.14
CA LEU A 5 2.84 6.19 -12.31
C LEU A 5 4.00 6.96 -11.68
N ASP A 6 4.47 8.04 -12.32
CA ASP A 6 5.55 8.89 -11.80
C ASP A 6 5.01 10.03 -10.88
N ASN A 7 3.69 10.17 -10.74
CA ASN A 7 3.08 11.21 -9.89
C ASN A 7 3.09 10.78 -8.41
N TRP A 8 4.16 11.14 -7.70
CA TRP A 8 4.32 10.79 -6.28
C TRP A 8 3.25 11.41 -5.38
N GLN A 9 2.69 12.58 -5.69
CA GLN A 9 1.63 13.18 -4.87
C GLN A 9 0.34 12.37 -4.93
N LEU A 10 -0.03 11.89 -6.12
CA LEU A 10 -1.19 11.02 -6.30
C LEU A 10 -1.04 9.75 -5.45
N TRP A 11 0.11 9.08 -5.54
CA TRP A 11 0.34 7.85 -4.80
C TRP A 11 0.50 8.08 -3.30
N LEU A 12 1.02 9.23 -2.88
CA LEU A 12 1.02 9.63 -1.48
C LEU A 12 -0.41 9.79 -0.96
N MET A 13 -1.27 10.52 -1.67
CA MET A 13 -2.68 10.68 -1.28
C MET A 13 -3.40 9.33 -1.24
N ALA A 14 -3.21 8.48 -2.25
CA ALA A 14 -3.79 7.13 -2.27
C ALA A 14 -3.28 6.26 -1.11
N SER A 15 -2.00 6.39 -0.72
CA SER A 15 -1.42 5.68 0.43
C SER A 15 -2.03 6.14 1.75
N LEU A 16 -2.14 7.45 1.94
CA LEU A 16 -2.71 8.04 3.15
C LEU A 16 -4.23 7.91 3.24
N THR A 17 -4.91 7.52 2.16
CA THR A 17 -6.35 7.26 2.12
C THR A 17 -6.62 5.76 2.02
N LEU A 18 -6.72 5.23 0.80
CA LEU A 18 -6.99 3.82 0.54
C LEU A 18 -5.97 2.90 1.23
N GLY A 19 -4.68 3.26 1.21
CA GLY A 19 -3.64 2.42 1.80
C GLY A 19 -3.68 2.30 3.33
N LEU A 20 -4.33 3.24 4.02
CA LEU A 20 -4.51 3.24 5.48
C LEU A 20 -5.94 2.92 5.91
N ALA A 21 -6.87 2.80 4.97
CA ALA A 21 -8.25 2.48 5.28
C ALA A 21 -8.40 1.03 5.81
N PRO A 22 -9.44 0.76 6.60
CA PRO A 22 -10.11 1.70 7.49
C PRO A 22 -9.12 2.18 8.57
N PHE A 23 -9.23 3.43 9.02
CA PHE A 23 -8.27 3.99 9.97
C PHE A 23 -8.46 3.51 11.42
N LEU A 24 -9.67 3.03 11.74
CA LEU A 24 -10.06 2.60 13.08
C LEU A 24 -10.62 1.16 13.04
N PRO A 25 -10.37 0.34 14.08
CA PRO A 25 -9.48 0.62 15.22
C PRO A 25 -7.99 0.68 14.82
N GLU A 26 -7.64 0.12 13.65
CA GLU A 26 -6.32 0.21 13.04
C GLU A 26 -6.43 0.00 11.51
N PRO A 27 -5.47 0.52 10.71
CA PRO A 27 -5.36 0.24 9.29
C PRO A 27 -5.32 -1.25 8.95
N HIS A 28 -6.09 -1.67 7.94
CA HIS A 28 -6.07 -3.07 7.47
C HIS A 28 -4.65 -3.51 7.12
N ILE A 29 -3.87 -2.67 6.44
CA ILE A 29 -2.50 -3.00 6.05
C ILE A 29 -1.63 -3.39 7.25
N VAL A 30 -1.79 -2.74 8.41
CA VAL A 30 -1.04 -3.02 9.64
C VAL A 30 -1.45 -4.38 10.21
N GLY A 31 -2.76 -4.64 10.29
CA GLY A 31 -3.29 -5.93 10.73
C GLY A 31 -2.83 -7.08 9.83
N LYS A 32 -2.90 -6.92 8.51
CA LYS A 32 -2.45 -7.93 7.54
C LYS A 32 -0.94 -8.18 7.64
N ILE A 33 -0.10 -7.15 7.78
CA ILE A 33 1.35 -7.32 7.98
C ILE A 33 1.62 -8.17 9.23
N ARG A 34 0.99 -7.86 10.37
CA ARG A 34 1.17 -8.64 11.61
C ARG A 34 0.69 -10.09 11.44
N TRP A 35 -0.43 -10.30 10.77
CA TRP A 35 -0.95 -11.64 10.49
C TRP A 35 0.01 -12.45 9.59
N ILE A 36 0.57 -11.83 8.56
CA ILE A 36 1.56 -12.44 7.67
C ILE A 36 2.84 -12.78 8.45
N LEU A 37 3.34 -11.88 9.30
CA LEU A 37 4.49 -12.14 10.17
C LEU A 37 4.24 -13.28 11.18
N GLY A 38 2.98 -13.49 11.57
CA GLY A 38 2.53 -14.64 12.37
C GLY A 38 2.32 -15.94 11.59
N GLY A 39 2.74 -16.00 10.32
CA GLY A 39 2.66 -17.20 9.49
C GLY A 39 1.40 -17.31 8.61
N ALA A 40 0.59 -16.25 8.51
CA ALA A 40 -0.61 -16.20 7.66
C ALA A 40 -1.61 -17.34 7.90
N VAL A 41 -1.61 -17.93 9.10
CA VAL A 41 -2.44 -19.09 9.44
C VAL A 41 -3.91 -18.71 9.30
N GLY A 42 -4.63 -19.42 8.43
CA GLY A 42 -6.07 -19.21 8.18
C GLY A 42 -6.40 -18.04 7.25
N MET A 43 -5.42 -17.36 6.65
CA MET A 43 -5.71 -16.30 5.66
C MET A 43 -6.38 -16.87 4.41
N LYS A 44 -7.48 -16.22 3.99
CA LYS A 44 -8.21 -16.57 2.77
C LYS A 44 -7.76 -15.69 1.60
N ALA A 45 -8.16 -16.05 0.39
CA ALA A 45 -7.88 -15.25 -0.81
C ALA A 45 -8.33 -13.78 -0.68
N ILE A 46 -9.45 -13.52 0.01
CA ILE A 46 -9.94 -12.17 0.26
C ILE A 46 -9.01 -11.37 1.19
N ASP A 47 -8.35 -12.02 2.16
CA ASP A 47 -7.38 -11.37 3.05
C ASP A 47 -6.11 -10.98 2.31
N TRP A 48 -5.68 -11.81 1.37
CA TRP A 48 -4.56 -11.51 0.46
C TRP A 48 -4.91 -10.37 -0.50
N PHE A 49 -6.12 -10.40 -1.06
CA PHE A 49 -6.61 -9.29 -1.89
C PHE A 49 -6.63 -7.99 -1.09
N ASP A 50 -7.14 -8.01 0.13
CA ASP A 50 -7.17 -6.85 1.02
C ASP A 50 -5.76 -6.32 1.32
N PHE A 51 -4.80 -7.19 1.62
CA PHE A 51 -3.39 -6.81 1.78
C PHE A 51 -2.82 -6.15 0.52
N VAL A 52 -3.04 -6.74 -0.66
CA VAL A 52 -2.55 -6.19 -1.92
C VAL A 52 -3.21 -4.85 -2.25
N LEU A 53 -4.52 -4.73 -2.05
CA LEU A 53 -5.28 -3.51 -2.30
C LEU A 53 -4.74 -2.33 -1.48
N HIS A 54 -4.53 -2.54 -0.18
CA HIS A 54 -4.06 -1.50 0.72
C HIS A 54 -2.53 -1.28 0.59
N GLY A 55 -1.76 -2.29 0.19
CA GLY A 55 -0.32 -2.19 -0.02
C GLY A 55 0.09 -1.58 -1.35
N THR A 56 -0.73 -1.70 -2.40
CA THR A 56 -0.39 -1.23 -3.76
C THR A 56 -0.10 0.28 -3.82
N PRO A 57 -0.90 1.17 -3.20
CA PRO A 57 -0.60 2.60 -3.17
C PRO A 57 0.78 2.93 -2.59
N TRP A 58 1.18 2.24 -1.51
CA TRP A 58 2.48 2.43 -0.87
C TRP A 58 3.64 2.03 -1.78
N LEU A 59 3.51 0.88 -2.46
CA LEU A 59 4.53 0.40 -3.39
C LEU A 59 4.70 1.39 -4.56
N LEU A 60 3.59 1.89 -5.10
CA LEU A 60 3.62 2.88 -6.18
C LEU A 60 4.16 4.24 -5.72
N PHE A 61 3.86 4.64 -4.48
CA PHE A 61 4.43 5.86 -3.87
C PHE A 61 5.95 5.75 -3.73
N ILE A 62 6.46 4.67 -3.15
CA ILE A 62 7.91 4.42 -3.01
C ILE A 62 8.58 4.43 -4.38
N ARG A 63 8.00 3.71 -5.36
CA ARG A 63 8.52 3.65 -6.73
C ARG A 63 8.56 5.03 -7.39
N ALA A 64 7.50 5.84 -7.26
CA ALA A 64 7.45 7.20 -7.80
C ALA A 64 8.47 8.12 -7.11
N LEU A 65 8.64 7.98 -5.80
CA LEU A 65 9.61 8.76 -5.02
C LEU A 65 11.05 8.42 -5.38
N VAL A 66 11.40 7.13 -5.50
CA VAL A 66 12.73 6.67 -5.93
C VAL A 66 13.07 7.22 -7.31
N ILE A 67 12.13 7.18 -8.26
CA ILE A 67 12.33 7.74 -9.61
C ILE A 67 12.51 9.26 -9.56
N LYS A 68 11.73 9.97 -8.74
CA LYS A 68 11.87 11.41 -8.58
C LYS A 68 13.22 11.80 -8.01
N ILE A 69 13.76 11.02 -7.08
CA ILE A 69 15.08 11.25 -6.47
C ILE A 69 16.19 10.89 -7.46
N ALA A 70 16.09 9.75 -8.16
CA ALA A 70 17.12 9.28 -9.08
C ALA A 70 17.19 10.06 -10.41
N ARG A 71 16.13 10.78 -10.79
CA ARG A 71 16.08 11.65 -11.98
C ARG A 71 16.26 13.14 -11.66
N LYS A 72 16.42 13.49 -10.39
CA LYS A 72 16.86 14.82 -9.95
C LYS A 72 18.37 14.88 -9.94
#